data_AF-A0A2G6NK07-F1
#
_entry.id   AF-A0A2G6NK07-F1
#
_cell.length_a   1.000
_cell.length_b   1.000
_cell.length_c   1.000
_cell.angle_alpha   90.00
_cell.angle_beta   90.00
_cell.angle_gamma   90.00
#
_symmetry.space_group_name_H-M   'P 1'
#
loop_
_entity.id
_entity.type
_entity.pdbx_description
1 polymer ?
#
loop_
_entity_poly.entity_id
_entity_poly.type
_entity_poly.pdbx_seq_one_letter_code
_entity_poly.pdbx_strand_id
1 'polypeptide(L)'
;MQCERLIKQIKSWYLHVKNETMAPARMVSFMEKHAKTCEVCLADPDLREEIVKITDLVLPESKIPKAVRQINSKEEENVDENGSTDDDILDEDEDAIADTDEVDVDDVD
;
A
#
# COMPACT_ATOMS: atom_id res chain seq x y z
N MET A 1 9.63 19.68 -5.61
CA MET A 1 10.26 18.53 -6.28
C MET A 1 10.52 18.83 -7.76
N GLN A 2 11.66 18.41 -8.33
CA GLN A 2 12.06 18.72 -9.73
C GLN A 2 11.91 17.54 -10.72
N CYS A 3 11.69 16.31 -10.25
CA CYS A 3 11.62 15.14 -11.12
C CYS A 3 10.22 14.96 -11.76
N GLU A 4 10.07 15.34 -13.04
CA GLU A 4 8.81 15.17 -13.78
C GLU A 4 8.31 13.73 -13.85
N ARG A 5 9.24 12.77 -13.94
CA ARG A 5 8.90 11.34 -14.00
C ARG A 5 8.25 10.90 -12.68
N LEU A 6 8.83 11.30 -11.56
CA LEU A 6 8.26 11.02 -10.23
C LEU A 6 6.88 11.68 -10.09
N ILE A 7 6.73 12.94 -10.51
CA ILE A 7 5.44 13.65 -10.46
C ILE A 7 4.34 12.88 -11.22
N LYS A 8 4.64 12.39 -12.43
CA LYS A 8 3.68 11.60 -13.23
C LYS A 8 3.32 10.29 -12.52
N GLN A 9 4.30 9.59 -11.97
CA GLN A 9 4.09 8.34 -11.23
C GLN A 9 3.24 8.57 -9.98
N ILE A 10 3.53 9.61 -9.20
CA ILE A 10 2.77 9.99 -8.00
C ILE A 10 1.30 10.23 -8.33
N LYS A 11 0.99 10.95 -9.42
CA LYS A 11 -0.40 11.16 -9.84
C LYS A 11 -1.11 9.85 -10.21
N SER A 12 -0.41 8.96 -10.90
CA SER A 12 -0.94 7.64 -11.26
C SER A 12 -1.20 6.79 -10.01
N TRP A 13 -0.21 6.68 -9.12
CA TRP A 13 -0.33 5.93 -7.88
C TRP A 13 -1.41 6.52 -6.97
N TYR A 14 -1.56 7.84 -6.92
CA TYR A 14 -2.62 8.49 -6.17
C TYR A 14 -4.02 8.07 -6.66
N LEU A 15 -4.23 7.98 -7.98
CA LEU A 15 -5.47 7.45 -8.54
C LEU A 15 -5.68 5.99 -8.15
N HIS A 16 -4.63 5.17 -8.18
CA HIS A 16 -4.72 3.77 -7.75
C HIS A 16 -5.06 3.63 -6.28
N VAL A 17 -4.50 4.48 -5.42
CA VAL A 17 -4.82 4.53 -3.99
C VAL A 17 -6.27 4.97 -3.79
N LYS A 18 -6.72 6.00 -4.51
CA LYS A 18 -8.11 6.47 -4.46
C LYS A 18 -9.12 5.41 -4.92
N ASN A 19 -8.74 4.61 -5.91
CA ASN A 19 -9.54 3.50 -6.41
C ASN A 19 -9.36 2.20 -5.60
N GLU A 20 -8.68 2.25 -4.45
CA GLU A 20 -8.40 1.11 -3.56
C GLU A 20 -7.61 -0.05 -4.20
N THR A 21 -7.14 0.12 -5.44
CA THR A 21 -6.31 -0.85 -6.17
C THR A 21 -4.85 -0.90 -5.69
N MET A 22 -4.45 0.03 -4.81
CA MET A 22 -3.10 0.10 -4.26
C MET A 22 -3.12 0.63 -2.83
N ALA A 23 -2.42 -0.07 -1.92
CA ALA A 23 -2.26 0.41 -0.55
C ALA A 23 -1.43 1.72 -0.49
N PRO A 24 -1.85 2.72 0.31
CA PRO A 24 -1.10 3.96 0.53
C PRO A 24 0.38 3.75 0.89
N ALA A 25 0.68 2.79 1.77
CA ALA A 25 2.06 2.45 2.17
C ALA A 25 2.93 1.98 0.99
N ARG A 26 2.32 1.34 -0.01
CA ARG A 26 3.00 0.85 -1.21
C ARG A 26 3.40 2.01 -2.13
N MET A 27 2.54 3.02 -2.25
CA MET A 27 2.86 4.27 -2.97
C MET A 27 4.07 4.98 -2.35
N VAL A 28 4.12 5.10 -1.02
CA VAL A 28 5.27 5.69 -0.30
C VAL A 28 6.55 4.92 -0.58
N SER A 29 6.50 3.59 -0.50
CA SER A 29 7.64 2.72 -0.81
C SER A 29 8.15 2.91 -2.24
N PHE A 30 7.27 3.16 -3.20
CA PHE A 30 7.68 3.44 -4.58
C PHE A 30 8.34 4.81 -4.74
N MET A 31 7.86 5.83 -4.05
CA MET A 31 8.50 7.14 -4.02
C MET A 31 9.93 7.04 -3.49
N GLU A 32 10.15 6.32 -2.37
CA GLU A 32 11.48 6.12 -1.81
C GLU A 32 12.42 5.32 -2.73
N LYS A 33 11.91 4.26 -3.37
CA LYS A 33 12.69 3.47 -4.34
C LYS A 33 13.08 4.32 -5.55
N HIS A 34 12.18 5.17 -6.04
CA HIS A 34 12.50 6.09 -7.12
C HIS A 34 13.55 7.12 -6.71
N ALA A 35 13.43 7.68 -5.50
CA ALA A 35 14.39 8.64 -4.97
C ALA A 35 15.82 8.07 -4.90
N LYS A 36 15.98 6.77 -4.60
CA LYS A 36 17.28 6.08 -4.55
C LYS A 36 17.88 5.75 -5.92
N THR A 37 17.06 5.71 -6.97
CA THR A 37 17.46 5.25 -8.31
C THR A 37 17.51 6.37 -9.35
N CYS A 38 16.98 7.56 -9.04
CA CYS A 38 16.92 8.68 -9.94
C CYS A 38 17.92 9.77 -9.54
N GLU A 39 18.87 10.08 -10.43
CA GLU A 39 19.90 11.12 -10.24
C GLU A 39 19.29 12.51 -9.99
N VAL A 40 18.19 12.82 -10.68
CA VAL A 40 17.45 14.09 -10.47
C VAL A 40 16.87 14.18 -9.06
N CYS A 41 16.35 13.06 -8.55
CA CYS A 41 15.83 12.99 -7.19
C CYS A 41 16.94 13.04 -6.13
N LEU A 42 18.10 12.45 -6.41
CA LEU A 42 19.27 12.49 -5.52
C LEU A 42 19.86 13.91 -5.39
N ALA A 43 19.77 14.70 -6.46
CA ALA A 43 20.24 16.09 -6.49
C ALA A 43 19.24 17.11 -5.93
N ASP A 44 18.00 16.70 -5.63
CA ASP A 44 16.91 17.58 -5.20
C ASP A 44 16.84 17.62 -3.65
N PRO A 45 17.23 18.74 -3.01
CA PRO A 45 17.17 18.86 -1.54
C PRO A 45 15.74 18.94 -1.01
N ASP A 46 14.78 19.41 -1.82
CA ASP A 46 13.38 19.60 -1.42
C ASP A 46 12.58 18.29 -1.51
N LEU A 47 13.13 17.26 -2.17
CA LEU A 47 12.44 16.00 -2.43
C LEU A 47 11.88 15.36 -1.16
N ARG A 48 12.65 15.38 -0.06
CA ARG A 48 12.25 14.77 1.21
C ARG A 48 10.99 15.44 1.78
N GLU A 49 10.95 16.76 1.78
CA GLU A 49 9.78 17.51 2.28
C GLU A 49 8.55 17.24 1.41
N GLU A 50 8.74 17.14 0.10
CA GLU A 50 7.66 16.90 -0.85
C GLU A 50 7.08 15.49 -0.70
N ILE A 51 7.93 14.47 -0.50
CA ILE A 51 7.48 13.10 -0.22
C ILE A 51 6.66 13.06 1.08
N VAL A 52 7.07 13.79 2.12
CA VAL A 52 6.30 13.87 3.38
C VAL A 52 4.93 14.50 3.13
N LYS A 53 4.87 15.67 2.46
CA LYS A 53 3.58 16.32 2.13
C LYS A 53 2.64 15.41 1.34
N ILE A 54 3.17 14.68 0.36
CA ILE A 54 2.39 13.73 -0.45
C ILE A 54 1.95 12.55 0.42
N THR A 55 2.81 12.06 1.29
CA THR A 55 2.47 10.97 2.22
C THR A 55 1.35 11.40 3.17
N ASP A 56 1.38 12.62 3.71
CA ASP A 56 0.31 13.15 4.58
C ASP A 56 -1.02 13.33 3.83
N LEU A 57 -0.99 13.61 2.53
CA LEU A 57 -2.19 13.69 1.69
C LEU A 57 -2.82 12.32 1.42
N VAL A 58 -2.01 11.26 1.36
CA VAL A 58 -2.44 9.91 0.96
C VAL A 58 -2.67 9.01 2.18
N LEU A 59 -1.92 9.23 3.25
CA LEU A 59 -2.16 8.75 4.61
C LEU A 59 -2.50 9.96 5.49
N PRO A 60 -3.67 10.62 5.31
CA PRO A 60 -4.11 11.56 6.33
C PRO A 60 -4.27 10.76 7.63
N GLU A 61 -3.42 11.06 8.63
CA GLU A 61 -3.38 10.34 9.90
C GLU A 61 -4.79 10.28 10.52
N SER A 62 -5.39 9.09 10.53
CA SER A 62 -6.29 8.72 11.61
C SER A 62 -5.41 8.76 12.87
N LYS A 63 -5.60 9.79 13.69
CA LYS A 63 -4.82 10.11 14.89
C LYS A 63 -4.63 8.88 15.78
N ILE A 64 -3.54 8.14 15.63
CA ILE A 64 -2.98 7.38 16.74
C ILE A 64 -1.68 8.09 17.09
N PRO A 65 -1.69 8.97 18.11
CA PRO A 65 -0.49 9.68 18.50
C PRO A 65 0.61 8.66 18.77
N LYS A 66 1.74 8.81 18.06
CA LYS A 66 2.98 8.13 18.35
C LYS A 66 3.33 8.42 19.81
N ALA A 67 2.97 7.50 20.70
CA ALA A 67 3.35 7.56 22.10
C ALA A 67 4.87 7.70 22.16
N VAL A 68 5.29 8.84 22.67
CA VAL A 68 6.66 9.19 22.98
C VAL A 68 7.20 8.11 23.91
N ARG A 69 7.91 7.12 23.37
CA ARG A 69 8.73 6.20 24.17
C ARG A 69 9.97 6.98 24.63
N GLN A 70 9.74 7.87 25.60
CA GLN A 70 10.77 8.49 26.38
C GLN A 70 11.45 7.38 27.17
N ILE A 71 12.72 7.17 26.87
CA ILE A 71 13.58 6.22 27.57
C ILE A 71 13.78 6.79 28.98
N ASN A 72 13.09 6.26 29.98
CA ASN A 72 13.55 6.31 31.36
C ASN A 72 13.05 5.07 32.12
N SER A 73 14.00 4.33 32.66
CA SER A 73 13.87 3.13 33.46
C SER A 73 12.80 3.25 34.55
N LYS A 74 11.84 2.33 34.61
CA LYS A 74 11.56 1.40 35.72
C LYS A 74 10.30 0.59 35.40
N GLU A 75 10.19 -0.56 36.06
CA GLU A 75 9.22 -1.65 35.94
C GLU A 75 7.73 -1.30 35.73
N GLU A 76 7.00 -2.35 35.37
CA GLU A 76 5.54 -2.59 35.55
C GLU A 76 4.68 -2.57 34.27
N GLU A 77 4.59 -3.78 33.68
CA GLU A 77 3.34 -4.50 33.35
C GLU A 77 2.13 -3.68 32.89
N ASN A 78 1.72 -3.85 31.62
CA ASN A 78 0.31 -3.85 31.17
C ASN A 78 0.26 -4.43 29.75
N VAL A 79 -0.20 -5.68 29.66
CA VAL A 79 -0.67 -6.32 28.43
C VAL A 79 -2.09 -5.83 28.21
N ASP A 80 -2.32 -5.02 27.18
CA ASP A 80 -3.67 -4.60 26.80
C ASP A 80 -4.24 -5.62 25.81
N GLU A 81 -5.11 -6.48 26.33
CA GLU A 81 -6.04 -7.34 25.62
C GLU A 81 -7.07 -6.48 24.87
N ASN A 82 -6.88 -6.28 23.57
CA ASN A 82 -8.00 -5.91 22.71
C ASN A 82 -8.56 -7.16 22.04
N GLY A 83 -9.53 -7.77 22.72
CA GLY A 83 -10.36 -8.85 22.19
C GLY A 83 -11.18 -8.39 20.97
N SER A 84 -11.09 -9.17 19.89
CA SER A 84 -12.08 -9.19 18.83
C SER A 84 -12.47 -10.64 18.62
N THR A 85 -13.51 -11.07 19.33
CA THR A 85 -14.29 -12.28 19.02
C THR A 85 -15.54 -11.82 18.29
N ASP A 86 -15.64 -12.15 17.00
CA ASP A 86 -16.88 -12.34 16.22
C ASP A 86 -16.41 -12.90 14.85
N ASP A 87 -16.40 -14.22 14.67
CA ASP A 87 -17.50 -15.02 14.08
C ASP A 87 -17.71 -14.69 12.59
N ASP A 88 -17.33 -15.64 11.72
CA ASP A 88 -18.12 -16.09 10.56
C ASP A 88 -17.26 -16.88 9.55
N ILE A 89 -17.44 -18.20 9.61
CA ILE A 89 -17.63 -19.14 8.48
C ILE A 89 -16.57 -19.10 7.35
N LEU A 90 -15.65 -20.07 7.37
CA LEU A 90 -14.93 -20.54 6.19
C LEU A 90 -15.88 -21.45 5.39
N ASP A 91 -16.59 -20.87 4.43
CA ASP A 91 -17.25 -21.60 3.35
C ASP A 91 -16.17 -21.90 2.29
N GLU A 92 -15.60 -23.11 2.34
CA GLU A 92 -14.80 -23.65 1.24
C GLU A 92 -15.74 -23.99 0.09
N ASP A 93 -16.05 -22.99 -0.72
CA ASP A 93 -16.70 -23.15 -2.03
C ASP A 93 -15.76 -24.00 -2.90
N GLU A 94 -16.16 -25.26 -3.10
CA GLU A 94 -15.52 -26.21 -3.98
C GLU A 94 -15.68 -25.73 -5.43
N ASP A 95 -14.62 -25.11 -5.96
CA ASP A 95 -14.41 -24.87 -7.39
C ASP A 95 -14.45 -26.19 -8.18
N ALA A 96 -15.67 -26.68 -8.46
CA ALA A 96 -15.92 -27.72 -9.45
C ALA A 96 -15.75 -27.09 -10.85
N ILE A 97 -14.50 -27.10 -11.30
CA ILE A 97 -14.09 -26.80 -12.67
C ILE A 97 -15.04 -27.47 -13.69
N ALA A 98 -15.76 -26.63 -14.43
CA ALA A 98 -16.50 -27.04 -15.61
C ALA A 98 -15.49 -27.36 -16.72
N ASP A 99 -15.13 -28.64 -16.84
CA ASP A 99 -14.41 -29.23 -17.96
C ASP A 99 -15.26 -29.06 -19.23
N THR A 100 -15.04 -27.94 -19.93
CA THR A 100 -15.63 -27.68 -21.25
C THR A 100 -14.60 -28.12 -22.27
N ASP A 101 -14.53 -29.45 -22.47
CA ASP A 101 -13.65 -30.04 -23.48
C ASP A 101 -14.17 -29.70 -24.88
N GLU A 102 -13.27 -29.17 -25.70
CA GLU A 102 -13.48 -28.79 -27.08
C GLU A 102 -13.92 -29.99 -27.93
N VAL A 103 -15.07 -29.89 -28.60
CA VAL A 103 -15.38 -30.71 -29.76
C VAL A 103 -15.33 -29.84 -31.02
N ASP A 104 -14.13 -29.74 -31.58
CA ASP A 104 -13.89 -29.27 -32.94
C ASP A 104 -14.42 -30.35 -33.90
N VAL A 105 -15.68 -30.20 -34.32
CA VAL A 105 -16.26 -31.01 -35.40
C VAL A 105 -15.90 -30.37 -36.73
N ASP A 106 -14.66 -30.62 -37.14
CA ASP A 106 -14.24 -30.61 -38.54
C ASP A 106 -14.97 -31.77 -39.23
N ASP A 107 -15.98 -31.48 -40.07
CA ASP A 107 -16.43 -32.24 -41.25
C ASP A 107 -17.90 -31.88 -41.60
N VAL A 108 -18.11 -31.08 -42.65
CA VAL A 108 -19.23 -31.35 -43.56
C VAL A 108 -18.96 -30.82 -44.98
N ASP A 109 -19.13 -31.77 -45.91
CA ASP A 109 -18.98 -31.82 -47.37
C ASP A 109 -19.40 -30.58 -48.20
#